data_AF-A0A137NQQ8-F1
#
_entry.id   AF-A0A137NQQ8-F1
#
_cell.length_a   1.000
_cell.length_b   1.000
_cell.length_c   1.000
_cell.angle_alpha   90.00
_cell.angle_beta   90.00
_cell.angle_gamma   90.00
#
_symmetry.space_group_name_H-M   'P 1'
#
loop_
_entity.id
_entity.type
_entity.pdbx_description
1 polymer ?
#
loop_
_entity_poly.entity_id
_entity_poly.type
_entity_poly.pdbx_seq_one_letter_code
_entity_poly.pdbx_strand_id
1 'polypeptide(L)'
;MSLIYSLVSRGEVILAEHQTNSGNFQSITQSILSKIPSTNSKLTYVYDKYLFHYICEEGIIFLCMADESFGRRIPFAFLENIKQKFTSSYSPNAIEDAPAYGFNEFSKTLAQQMDTYSNDPNVDRFKQAKNEIEGVKDVMVQNIERVLERGERIDLLVDKTDNLTQSSFIFRKRSTALRRSLWWKNARLRFMVFVSLLVSN
;
A
#
# COMPACT_ATOMS: atom_id res chain seq x y z
N MET A 1 -11.38 10.89 -14.42
CA MET A 1 -10.04 10.33 -14.11
C MET A 1 -9.88 10.50 -12.63
N SER A 2 -9.50 9.44 -11.93
CA SER A 2 -9.57 9.40 -10.47
C SER A 2 -8.44 8.55 -9.90
N LEU A 3 -8.26 8.65 -8.59
CA LEU A 3 -7.56 7.63 -7.81
C LEU A 3 -8.39 6.34 -7.86
N ILE A 4 -7.76 5.25 -8.24
CA ILE A 4 -8.41 3.95 -8.48
C ILE A 4 -8.23 3.02 -7.28
N TYR A 5 -7.04 3.07 -6.69
CA TYR A 5 -6.64 2.21 -5.58
C TYR A 5 -5.65 2.94 -4.68
N SER A 6 -5.72 2.70 -3.38
CA SER A 6 -4.71 3.17 -2.42
C SER A 6 -4.57 2.24 -1.24
N LEU A 7 -3.36 2.18 -0.68
CA LEU A 7 -3.05 1.43 0.52
C LEU A 7 -2.03 2.11 1.42
N VAL A 8 -1.95 1.60 2.65
CA VAL A 8 -0.85 1.79 3.58
C VAL A 8 -0.28 0.41 3.93
N SER A 9 1.04 0.22 3.88
CA SER A 9 1.70 -1.03 4.26
C SER A 9 2.96 -0.80 5.11
N ARG A 10 3.36 -1.84 5.84
CA ARG A 10 4.68 -1.96 6.49
C ARG A 10 5.48 -3.00 5.72
N GLY A 11 6.44 -2.57 4.91
CA GLY A 11 7.01 -3.42 3.85
C GLY A 11 5.91 -4.04 2.99
N GLU A 12 5.90 -5.37 2.87
CA GLU A 12 4.89 -6.12 2.11
C GLU A 12 3.55 -6.32 2.86
N VAL A 13 3.50 -6.00 4.16
CA VAL A 13 2.31 -6.22 4.99
C VAL A 13 1.34 -5.06 4.85
N ILE A 14 0.27 -5.27 4.08
CA ILE A 14 -0.81 -4.28 3.94
C ILE A 14 -1.53 -4.09 5.28
N LEU A 15 -1.65 -2.85 5.71
CA LEU A 15 -2.26 -2.43 6.96
C LEU A 15 -3.69 -1.91 6.77
N ALA A 16 -3.94 -1.22 5.66
CA ALA A 16 -5.24 -0.74 5.20
C ALA A 16 -5.22 -0.54 3.68
N GLU A 17 -6.32 -0.79 3.00
CA GLU A 17 -6.45 -0.54 1.56
C GLU A 17 -7.88 -0.13 1.19
N HIS A 18 -8.02 0.58 0.07
CA HIS A 18 -9.30 0.92 -0.52
C HIS A 18 -9.20 0.95 -2.05
N GLN A 19 -10.26 0.51 -2.72
CA GLN A 19 -10.38 0.52 -4.18
C GLN A 19 -11.74 1.07 -4.58
N THR A 20 -11.78 1.88 -5.63
CA THR A 20 -13.01 2.44 -6.23
C THR A 20 -13.51 1.62 -7.41
N ASN A 21 -12.61 0.91 -8.08
CA ASN A 21 -12.92 0.01 -9.20
C ASN A 21 -12.67 -1.45 -8.81
N SER A 22 -13.27 -2.38 -9.55
CA SER A 22 -12.94 -3.81 -9.44
C SER A 22 -11.74 -4.12 -10.31
N GLY A 23 -10.87 -5.02 -9.85
CA GLY A 23 -9.64 -5.34 -10.57
C GLY A 23 -8.66 -6.18 -9.77
N ASN A 24 -7.56 -6.57 -10.41
CA ASN A 24 -6.50 -7.38 -9.81
C ASN A 24 -5.35 -6.54 -9.21
N PHE A 25 -5.67 -5.37 -8.64
CA PHE A 25 -4.70 -4.39 -8.15
C PHE A 25 -3.75 -4.95 -7.09
N GLN A 26 -4.27 -5.83 -6.22
CA GLN A 26 -3.51 -6.36 -5.11
C GLN A 26 -2.34 -7.24 -5.56
N SER A 27 -2.51 -8.03 -6.62
CA SER A 27 -1.44 -8.92 -7.13
C SER A 27 -0.25 -8.11 -7.65
N ILE A 28 -0.51 -7.07 -8.43
CA ILE A 28 0.52 -6.18 -8.96
C ILE A 28 1.16 -5.39 -7.82
N THR A 29 0.34 -4.90 -6.89
CA THR A 29 0.85 -4.11 -5.78
C THR A 29 1.76 -4.91 -4.86
N GLN A 30 1.48 -6.19 -4.62
CA GLN A 30 2.37 -7.07 -3.87
C GLN A 30 3.76 -7.21 -4.54
N SER A 31 3.80 -7.36 -5.87
CA SER A 31 5.06 -7.35 -6.61
C SER A 31 5.80 -6.01 -6.47
N ILE A 32 5.08 -4.89 -6.51
CA ILE A 32 5.66 -3.55 -6.26
C ILE A 32 6.26 -3.47 -4.85
N LEU A 33 5.47 -3.81 -3.82
CA LEU A 33 5.89 -3.71 -2.41
C LEU A 33 7.16 -4.52 -2.13
N SER A 34 7.32 -5.69 -2.75
CA SER A 34 8.52 -6.53 -2.59
C SER A 34 9.82 -5.91 -3.10
N LYS A 35 9.75 -4.86 -3.94
CA LYS A 35 10.92 -4.16 -4.48
C LYS A 35 11.18 -2.80 -3.85
N ILE A 36 10.24 -2.28 -3.05
CA ILE A 36 10.41 -0.98 -2.40
C ILE A 36 11.37 -1.18 -1.20
N PRO A 37 12.53 -0.50 -1.19
CA PRO A 37 13.42 -0.55 -0.04
C PRO A 37 12.77 0.14 1.16
N SER A 38 13.09 -0.30 2.37
CA SER A 38 12.58 0.31 3.61
C SER A 38 13.14 1.71 3.88
N THR A 39 14.09 2.18 3.07
CA THR A 39 14.65 3.53 3.15
C THR A 39 13.69 4.56 2.58
N ASN A 40 13.77 5.79 3.10
CA ASN A 40 12.96 6.91 2.64
C ASN A 40 13.12 7.12 1.14
N SER A 41 12.02 7.01 0.39
CA SER A 41 12.03 7.11 -1.06
C SER A 41 10.66 7.49 -1.60
N LYS A 42 10.65 8.15 -2.77
CA LYS A 42 9.45 8.49 -3.53
C LYS A 42 9.68 8.10 -4.97
N LEU A 43 8.75 7.40 -5.59
CA LEU A 43 8.89 6.95 -6.97
C LEU A 43 7.53 6.69 -7.61
N THR A 44 7.49 6.81 -8.95
CA THR A 44 6.35 6.42 -9.77
C THR A 44 6.70 5.22 -10.64
N TYR A 45 5.93 4.13 -10.55
CA TYR A 45 5.96 3.05 -11.52
C TYR A 45 4.91 3.28 -12.62
N VAL A 46 5.34 3.17 -13.87
CA VAL A 46 4.46 3.18 -15.04
C VAL A 46 4.08 1.74 -15.38
N TYR A 47 2.80 1.49 -15.57
CA TYR A 47 2.28 0.24 -16.10
C TYR A 47 1.12 0.47 -17.07
N ASP A 48 1.38 0.26 -18.36
CA ASP A 48 0.40 0.56 -19.42
C ASP A 48 -0.12 2.02 -19.26
N LYS A 49 -1.44 2.23 -19.21
CA LYS A 49 -2.08 3.54 -19.02
C LYS A 49 -2.24 3.96 -17.56
N TYR A 50 -1.56 3.30 -16.63
CA TYR A 50 -1.69 3.52 -15.20
C TYR A 50 -0.36 3.87 -14.56
N LEU A 51 -0.45 4.67 -13.50
CA LEU A 51 0.69 5.06 -12.68
C LEU A 51 0.46 4.59 -11.25
N PHE A 52 1.49 3.97 -10.68
CA PHE A 52 1.57 3.65 -9.26
C PHE A 52 2.54 4.61 -8.60
N HIS A 53 2.06 5.44 -7.68
CA HIS A 53 2.88 6.38 -6.94
C HIS A 53 3.05 5.86 -5.52
N TYR A 54 4.26 5.99 -4.95
CA TYR A 54 4.45 5.69 -3.55
C TYR A 54 5.37 6.69 -2.83
N ILE A 55 5.16 6.79 -1.53
CA ILE A 55 6.07 7.41 -0.54
C ILE A 55 6.40 6.32 0.48
N CYS A 56 7.69 6.04 0.66
CA CYS A 56 8.21 5.21 1.74
C CYS A 56 8.88 6.12 2.77
N GLU A 57 8.48 6.03 4.04
CA GLU A 57 9.06 6.76 5.16
C GLU A 57 9.13 5.82 6.37
N GLU A 58 10.34 5.60 6.89
CA GLU A 58 10.59 4.73 8.05
C GLU A 58 10.00 3.30 7.88
N GLY A 59 10.07 2.75 6.68
CA GLY A 59 9.56 1.41 6.36
C GLY A 59 8.03 1.31 6.21
N ILE A 60 7.32 2.43 6.34
CA ILE A 60 5.88 2.55 6.04
C ILE A 60 5.72 3.07 4.62
N ILE A 61 4.92 2.35 3.82
CA ILE A 61 4.69 2.67 2.41
C ILE A 61 3.26 3.15 2.24
N PHE A 62 3.12 4.33 1.66
CA PHE A 62 1.87 4.93 1.22
C PHE A 62 1.84 4.83 -0.30
N LEU A 63 0.87 4.12 -0.86
CA LEU A 63 0.81 3.86 -2.29
C LEU A 63 -0.58 4.17 -2.84
N CYS A 64 -0.62 4.73 -4.04
CA CYS A 64 -1.85 4.89 -4.80
C CYS A 64 -1.64 4.61 -6.29
N MET A 65 -2.74 4.31 -6.96
CA MET A 65 -2.81 4.07 -8.39
C MET A 65 -3.80 5.05 -9.03
N ALA A 66 -3.42 5.61 -10.17
CA ALA A 66 -4.26 6.50 -10.97
C ALA A 66 -4.13 6.22 -12.47
N ASP A 67 -5.09 6.68 -13.27
CA ASP A 67 -4.92 6.78 -14.73
C ASP A 67 -3.72 7.71 -15.03
N GLU A 68 -2.91 7.42 -16.05
CA GLU A 68 -1.73 8.23 -16.42
C GLU A 68 -2.07 9.71 -16.65
N SER A 69 -3.22 9.95 -17.28
CA SER A 69 -3.75 11.28 -17.55
C SER A 69 -4.15 12.08 -16.31
N PHE A 70 -4.27 11.42 -15.15
CA PHE A 70 -4.48 12.10 -13.86
C PHE A 70 -3.20 12.84 -13.39
N GLY A 71 -2.05 12.49 -13.97
CA GLY A 71 -0.76 13.11 -13.66
C GLY A 71 -0.23 12.71 -12.28
N ARG A 72 0.90 13.29 -11.88
CA ARG A 72 1.65 12.89 -10.66
C ARG A 72 1.39 13.81 -9.47
N ARG A 73 1.09 15.08 -9.73
CA ARG A 73 1.00 16.12 -8.69
C ARG A 73 -0.08 15.83 -7.65
N ILE A 74 -1.30 15.54 -8.10
CA ILE A 74 -2.45 15.28 -7.22
C ILE A 74 -2.26 13.96 -6.45
N PRO A 75 -1.83 12.85 -7.07
CA PRO A 75 -1.49 11.64 -6.31
C PRO A 75 -0.45 11.82 -5.21
N PHE A 76 0.65 12.53 -5.46
CA PHE A 76 1.65 12.76 -4.40
C PHE A 76 1.12 13.67 -3.28
N ALA A 77 0.31 14.68 -3.60
CA ALA A 77 -0.34 15.51 -2.58
C ALA A 77 -1.32 14.68 -1.73
N PHE A 78 -2.08 13.77 -2.36
CA PHE A 78 -2.92 12.80 -1.67
C PHE A 78 -2.08 11.90 -0.74
N LEU A 79 -0.96 11.36 -1.21
CA LEU A 79 -0.10 10.48 -0.41
C LEU A 79 0.51 11.17 0.81
N GLU A 80 0.95 12.43 0.69
CA GLU A 80 1.45 13.20 1.84
C GLU A 80 0.34 13.45 2.87
N ASN A 81 -0.89 13.75 2.42
CA ASN A 81 -2.03 13.90 3.32
C ASN A 81 -2.37 12.59 4.04
N ILE A 82 -2.37 11.46 3.32
CA ILE A 82 -2.59 10.14 3.89
C ILE A 82 -1.50 9.80 4.91
N LYS A 83 -0.24 10.04 4.57
CA LYS A 83 0.90 9.86 5.47
C LYS A 83 0.68 10.62 6.77
N GLN A 84 0.42 11.92 6.68
CA GLN A 84 0.18 12.78 7.85
C GLN A 84 -0.99 12.28 8.70
N LYS A 85 -2.12 11.94 8.08
CA LYS A 85 -3.30 11.44 8.80
C LYS A 85 -3.02 10.10 9.49
N PHE A 86 -2.31 9.20 8.83
CA PHE A 86 -2.00 7.88 9.36
C PHE A 86 -1.03 7.96 10.55
N THR A 87 0.08 8.69 10.40
CA THR A 87 1.08 8.85 11.45
C THR A 87 0.60 9.71 12.62
N SER A 88 -0.38 10.60 12.40
CA SER A 88 -1.06 11.32 13.50
C SER A 88 -2.06 10.45 14.26
N SER A 89 -2.59 9.39 13.63
CA SER A 89 -3.63 8.53 14.20
C SER A 89 -3.06 7.32 14.95
N TYR A 90 -1.87 6.85 14.56
CA TYR A 90 -1.28 5.61 15.07
C TYR A 90 0.18 5.81 15.45
N SER A 91 0.57 5.27 16.60
CA SER A 91 1.96 5.35 17.07
C SER A 91 2.88 4.38 16.31
N PRO A 92 4.18 4.70 16.16
CA PRO A 92 5.14 3.82 15.49
C PRO A 92 5.15 2.38 16.04
N ASN A 93 5.14 2.22 17.37
CA ASN A 93 5.12 0.90 18.01
C ASN A 93 3.85 0.10 17.67
N ALA A 94 2.68 0.77 17.61
CA ALA A 94 1.45 0.09 17.21
C ALA A 94 1.52 -0.35 15.74
N ILE A 95 2.16 0.45 14.89
CA ILE A 95 2.35 0.14 13.47
C ILE A 95 3.31 -1.04 13.28
N GLU A 96 4.39 -1.12 14.06
CA GLU A 96 5.39 -2.19 13.98
C GLU A 96 4.80 -3.58 14.29
N ASP A 97 3.97 -3.67 15.33
CA ASP A 97 3.38 -4.93 15.80
C ASP A 97 2.08 -5.32 15.06
N ALA A 98 1.52 -4.41 14.25
CA ALA A 98 0.22 -4.65 13.64
C ALA A 98 0.24 -5.87 12.69
N PRO A 99 -0.78 -6.75 12.76
CA PRO A 99 -0.98 -7.79 11.77
C PRO A 99 -1.43 -7.19 10.43
N ALA A 100 -1.42 -8.00 9.38
CA ALA A 100 -2.05 -7.63 8.11
C ALA A 100 -3.49 -7.17 8.34
N TYR A 101 -3.87 -6.05 7.73
CA TYR A 101 -5.16 -5.38 7.89
C TYR A 101 -5.47 -4.89 9.32
N GLY A 102 -4.45 -4.77 10.19
CA GLY A 102 -4.61 -4.33 11.57
C GLY A 102 -5.20 -2.92 11.72
N PHE A 103 -5.13 -2.09 10.68
CA PHE A 103 -5.67 -0.73 10.65
C PHE A 103 -6.74 -0.53 9.57
N ASN A 104 -7.46 -1.59 9.19
CA ASN A 104 -8.41 -1.51 8.07
C ASN A 104 -9.56 -0.50 8.28
N GLU A 105 -9.83 -0.04 9.51
CA GLU A 105 -10.75 1.10 9.75
C GLU A 105 -10.30 2.38 9.01
N PHE A 106 -9.00 2.54 8.79
CA PHE A 106 -8.42 3.64 8.02
C PHE A 106 -8.82 3.59 6.53
N SER A 107 -9.36 2.48 6.02
CA SER A 107 -9.92 2.40 4.66
C SER A 107 -11.03 3.43 4.40
N LYS A 108 -11.77 3.85 5.43
CA LYS A 108 -12.77 4.92 5.34
C LYS A 108 -12.12 6.28 5.05
N THR A 109 -10.99 6.54 5.70
CA THR A 109 -10.18 7.75 5.44
C THR A 109 -9.60 7.71 4.03
N LEU A 110 -9.07 6.56 3.59
CA LEU A 110 -8.60 6.38 2.21
C LEU A 110 -9.72 6.67 1.20
N ALA A 111 -10.91 6.09 1.39
CA ALA A 111 -12.07 6.31 0.52
C ALA A 111 -12.46 7.80 0.43
N GLN A 112 -12.61 8.46 1.58
CA GLN A 112 -12.99 9.87 1.63
C GLN A 112 -11.96 10.78 0.95
N GLN A 113 -10.66 10.52 1.19
CA GLN A 113 -9.60 11.32 0.58
C GLN A 113 -9.45 11.01 -0.91
N MET A 114 -9.61 9.75 -1.34
CA MET A 114 -9.59 9.40 -2.76
C MET A 114 -10.70 10.12 -3.53
N ASP A 115 -11.91 10.16 -2.97
CA ASP A 115 -13.04 10.91 -3.55
C ASP A 115 -12.73 12.41 -3.61
N THR A 116 -12.29 13.00 -2.48
CA THR A 116 -11.93 14.43 -2.41
C THR A 116 -10.91 14.81 -3.47
N TYR A 117 -9.79 14.10 -3.55
CA TYR A 117 -8.69 14.40 -4.48
C TYR A 117 -9.02 14.09 -5.94
N SER A 118 -10.02 13.23 -6.20
CA SER A 118 -10.46 12.91 -7.57
C SER A 118 -11.52 13.86 -8.10
N ASN A 119 -12.40 14.37 -7.24
CA ASN A 119 -13.63 15.06 -7.66
C ASN A 119 -13.70 16.54 -7.26
N ASP A 120 -12.94 17.02 -6.26
CA ASP A 120 -13.00 18.43 -5.86
C ASP A 120 -12.07 19.31 -6.73
N PRO A 121 -12.62 20.21 -7.57
CA PRO A 121 -11.83 21.11 -8.42
C PRO A 121 -10.98 22.11 -7.62
N ASN A 122 -11.23 22.27 -6.32
CA ASN A 122 -10.46 23.13 -5.42
C ASN A 122 -9.31 22.41 -4.71
N VAL A 123 -9.04 21.12 -4.97
CA VAL A 123 -7.87 20.42 -4.41
C VAL A 123 -6.57 21.12 -4.82
N ASP A 124 -6.55 21.78 -5.98
CA ASP A 124 -5.46 22.66 -6.40
C ASP A 124 -5.23 23.88 -5.51
N ARG A 125 -6.21 24.24 -4.69
CA ARG A 125 -6.14 25.32 -3.70
C ARG A 125 -5.75 24.83 -2.31
N PHE A 126 -5.49 23.54 -2.11
CA PHE A 126 -4.90 23.03 -0.86
C PHE A 126 -3.43 23.48 -0.78
N LYS A 127 -3.26 24.76 -0.43
CA LYS A 127 -2.01 25.52 -0.34
C LYS A 127 -1.00 24.93 0.66
N GLN A 128 -1.40 23.96 1.49
CA GLN A 128 -0.51 23.33 2.47
C GLN A 128 0.54 22.42 1.81
N ALA A 129 0.29 21.91 0.60
CA ALA A 129 1.24 21.06 -0.11
C ALA A 129 2.10 21.83 -1.13
N LYS A 130 2.03 23.17 -1.20
CA LYS A 130 2.68 23.93 -2.29
C LYS A 130 4.20 23.71 -2.37
N ASN A 131 4.87 23.52 -1.22
CA ASN A 131 6.31 23.24 -1.16
C ASN A 131 6.65 21.75 -1.44
N GLU A 132 5.83 20.81 -0.97
CA GLU A 132 6.04 19.38 -1.23
C GLU A 132 5.71 18.99 -2.68
N ILE A 133 4.81 19.74 -3.31
CA ILE A 133 4.40 19.59 -4.71
C ILE A 133 5.53 19.97 -5.68
N GLU A 134 6.38 20.94 -5.34
CA GLU A 134 7.53 21.31 -6.18
C GLU A 134 8.52 20.14 -6.30
N GLY A 135 8.68 19.35 -5.22
CA GLY A 135 9.53 18.16 -5.19
C GLY A 135 9.05 16.99 -6.04
N VAL A 136 7.81 17.02 -6.58
CA VAL A 136 7.30 15.96 -7.47
C VAL A 136 8.08 15.89 -8.78
N LYS A 137 8.70 17.00 -9.22
CA LYS A 137 9.51 17.01 -10.44
C LYS A 137 10.73 16.09 -10.34
N ASP A 138 11.32 16.00 -9.16
CA ASP A 138 12.52 15.20 -8.90
C ASP A 138 12.21 13.74 -8.56
N VAL A 139 10.92 13.40 -8.42
CA VAL A 139 10.50 12.02 -8.19
C VAL A 139 10.80 11.16 -9.42
N MET A 140 11.60 10.12 -9.21
CA MET A 140 11.98 9.18 -10.25
C MET A 140 10.75 8.44 -10.81
N VAL A 141 10.79 8.18 -12.11
CA VAL A 141 9.79 7.40 -12.83
C VAL A 141 10.47 6.15 -13.39
N GLN A 142 9.88 4.97 -13.19
CA GLN A 142 10.40 3.71 -13.69
C GLN A 142 9.28 2.86 -14.30
N ASN A 143 9.59 2.01 -15.26
CA ASN A 143 8.64 1.02 -15.75
C ASN A 143 8.56 -0.16 -14.77
N ILE A 144 7.34 -0.60 -14.46
CA ILE A 144 7.12 -1.75 -13.57
C ILE A 144 7.62 -3.06 -14.18
N GLU A 145 7.82 -3.14 -15.50
CA GLU A 145 8.37 -4.34 -16.16
C GLU A 145 9.79 -4.69 -15.67
N ARG A 146 10.49 -3.76 -15.01
CA ARG A 146 11.76 -4.05 -14.34
C ARG A 146 11.57 -4.71 -12.96
N VAL A 147 10.38 -4.53 -12.38
CA VAL A 147 9.96 -5.06 -11.07
C VAL A 147 9.29 -6.42 -11.23
N LEU A 148 8.48 -6.59 -12.28
CA LEU A 148 7.90 -7.87 -12.68
C LEU A 148 8.97 -8.72 -13.38
N GLU A 149 9.21 -9.95 -12.93
CA GLU A 149 10.16 -10.82 -13.61
C GLU A 149 9.69 -11.16 -15.03
N ARG A 150 10.63 -11.41 -15.94
CA ARG A 150 10.36 -11.72 -17.35
C ARG A 150 9.67 -13.10 -17.46
N GLY A 151 8.36 -13.12 -17.21
CA GLY A 151 7.51 -14.31 -17.07
C GLY A 151 6.28 -14.11 -16.17
N GLU A 152 6.31 -13.13 -15.26
CA GLU A 152 5.22 -12.77 -14.36
C GLU A 152 4.43 -11.54 -14.84
N ARG A 153 4.24 -11.39 -16.16
CA ARG A 153 3.41 -10.28 -16.67
C ARG A 153 1.96 -10.52 -16.26
N ILE A 154 1.55 -9.87 -15.18
CA ILE A 154 0.16 -9.89 -14.69
C ILE A 154 -0.59 -8.78 -15.41
N ASP A 155 -1.43 -9.12 -16.39
CA ASP A 155 -2.27 -8.13 -17.07
C ASP A 155 -3.15 -7.40 -16.04
N LEU A 156 -3.02 -6.08 -15.96
CA LEU A 156 -3.84 -5.24 -15.06
C LEU A 156 -5.26 -5.16 -15.61
N LEU A 157 -6.19 -5.78 -14.89
CA LEU A 157 -7.61 -5.76 -15.18
C LEU A 157 -8.27 -4.69 -14.31
N VAL A 158 -8.91 -3.72 -14.95
CA VAL A 158 -9.67 -2.65 -14.29
C VAL A 158 -11.06 -2.61 -14.88
N ASP A 159 -12.06 -2.94 -14.06
CA ASP A 159 -13.47 -2.83 -14.39
C ASP A 159 -14.02 -1.50 -13.85
N LYS A 160 -14.48 -0.65 -14.77
CA LYS A 160 -14.99 0.70 -14.48
C LYS A 160 -16.48 0.73 -14.10
N THR A 161 -17.11 -0.41 -13.88
CA THR A 161 -18.51 -0.49 -13.42
C THR A 161 -18.65 0.03 -11.98
N ASP A 162 -19.76 0.71 -11.66
CA ASP A 162 -20.07 1.19 -10.30
C ASP A 162 -20.10 0.02 -9.31
N ASN A 163 -19.05 -0.09 -8.49
CA ASN A 163 -18.89 -1.17 -7.54
C ASN A 163 -19.33 -0.73 -6.14
N LEU A 164 -20.35 -1.40 -5.60
CA LEU A 164 -20.64 -1.38 -4.17
C LEU A 164 -19.55 -2.19 -3.44
N THR A 165 -18.93 -1.55 -2.45
CA THR A 165 -17.72 -1.93 -1.73
C THR A 165 -17.71 -3.39 -1.28
N GLN A 166 -16.86 -4.22 -1.89
CA GLN A 166 -16.64 -5.61 -1.49
C GLN A 166 -15.20 -5.85 -0.98
N SER A 167 -14.69 -4.93 -0.16
CA SER A 167 -13.40 -5.08 0.52
C SER A 167 -13.55 -6.01 1.73
N SER A 168 -13.50 -7.34 1.54
CA SER A 168 -13.26 -8.28 2.66
C SER A 168 -13.10 -9.77 2.29
N PHE A 169 -13.48 -10.22 1.08
CA PHE A 169 -13.71 -11.66 0.90
C PHE A 169 -12.50 -12.49 0.44
N ILE A 170 -11.49 -11.92 -0.22
CA ILE A 170 -10.45 -12.75 -0.87
C ILE A 170 -9.19 -12.96 0.00
N PHE A 171 -8.89 -12.10 0.97
CA PHE A 171 -7.62 -12.21 1.73
C PHE A 171 -7.67 -12.99 3.06
N ARG A 172 -8.86 -13.36 3.56
CA ARG A 172 -8.97 -14.25 4.75
C ARG A 172 -8.19 -15.56 4.58
N LYS A 173 -7.96 -16.03 3.34
CA LYS A 173 -7.15 -17.22 3.05
C LYS A 173 -5.64 -17.03 3.16
N ARG A 174 -5.06 -15.84 2.90
CA ARG A 174 -3.60 -15.62 2.95
C ARG A 174 -3.09 -15.13 4.30
N SER A 175 -3.83 -14.29 5.01
CA SER A 175 -3.46 -13.84 6.38
C SER A 175 -3.49 -14.98 7.40
N THR A 176 -4.40 -15.96 7.24
CA THR A 176 -4.41 -17.19 8.05
C THR A 176 -3.21 -18.10 7.75
N ALA A 177 -2.72 -18.15 6.51
CA ALA A 177 -1.54 -18.94 6.13
C ALA A 177 -0.25 -18.39 6.77
N LEU A 178 -0.07 -17.06 6.75
CA LEU A 178 1.07 -16.40 7.41
C LEU A 178 1.01 -16.54 8.93
N ARG A 179 -0.17 -16.34 9.54
CA ARG A 179 -0.37 -16.54 10.98
C ARG A 179 -0.08 -17.98 11.40
N ARG A 180 -0.49 -18.97 10.58
CA ARG A 180 -0.15 -20.38 10.80
C ARG A 180 1.35 -20.62 10.68
N SER A 181 2.00 -20.09 9.65
CA SER A 181 3.46 -20.23 9.46
C SER A 181 4.26 -19.70 10.66
N LEU A 182 3.92 -18.50 11.17
CA LEU A 182 4.56 -17.93 12.36
C LEU A 182 4.23 -18.72 13.63
N TRP A 183 2.99 -19.18 13.78
CA TRP A 183 2.62 -20.05 14.91
C TRP A 183 3.42 -21.36 14.90
N TRP A 184 3.60 -21.99 13.73
CA TRP A 184 4.42 -23.20 13.59
C TRP A 184 5.90 -22.96 13.88
N LYS A 185 6.46 -21.83 13.45
CA LYS A 185 7.84 -21.44 13.81
C LYS A 185 7.99 -21.28 15.32
N ASN A 186 7.07 -20.56 15.97
CA ASN A 186 7.10 -20.35 17.42
C ASN A 186 6.86 -21.66 18.21
N ALA A 187 5.97 -22.53 17.74
CA ALA A 187 5.74 -23.84 18.35
C ALA A 187 6.97 -24.75 18.25
N ARG A 188 7.63 -24.78 17.08
CA ARG A 188 8.87 -25.53 16.87
C ARG A 188 10.01 -25.04 17.77
N LEU A 189 10.14 -23.72 17.93
CA LEU A 189 11.16 -23.12 18.80
C LEU A 189 10.93 -23.48 20.28
N ARG A 190 9.67 -23.40 20.75
CA ARG A 190 9.29 -23.80 22.11
C ARG A 190 9.55 -25.28 22.37
N PHE A 191 9.29 -26.14 21.40
CA PHE A 191 9.56 -27.58 21.51
C PHE A 191 11.06 -27.87 21.64
N MET A 192 11.90 -27.21 20.83
CA MET A 192 13.37 -27.36 20.93
C MET A 192 13.90 -26.94 22.30
N VAL A 193 13.42 -25.80 22.83
CA VAL A 193 13.81 -25.33 24.18
C VAL A 193 13.38 -26.34 25.26
N PHE A 194 12.15 -26.86 25.17
CA PHE A 194 11.64 -27.84 26.14
C PHE A 194 12.46 -29.14 26.15
N VAL A 195 12.81 -29.67 24.96
CA VAL A 195 13.66 -30.86 24.85
C VAL A 195 15.06 -30.60 25.41
N SER A 196 15.67 -29.44 25.13
CA SER A 196 16.99 -29.11 25.67
C SER A 196 17.01 -29.03 27.21
N LEU A 197 15.95 -28.53 27.83
CA LEU A 197 15.82 -28.47 29.29
C LEU A 197 15.59 -29.84 29.92
N LEU A 198 14.85 -30.74 29.25
CA LEU A 198 14.62 -32.11 29.71
C LEU A 198 15.88 -32.98 29.64
N VAL A 199 16.76 -32.75 28.67
CA VAL A 199 18.02 -33.50 28.51
C VAL A 199 19.11 -32.99 29.46
N SER A 200 18.99 -31.76 29.96
CA SER A 200 19.98 -31.13 30.84
C SER A 200 19.70 -31.33 32.34
N ASN A 201 18.61 -32.02 32.70
CA ASN A 201 18.22 -32.42 34.06
C ASN A 201 18.34 -33.94 34.21
#